data_AF-A0A6P1NSJ9-F1
#
_entry.id   AF-A0A6P1NSJ9-F1
#
_cell.length_a   1.000
_cell.length_b   1.000
_cell.length_c   1.000
_cell.angle_alpha   90.00
_cell.angle_beta   90.00
_cell.angle_gamma   90.00
#
_symmetry.space_group_name_H-M   'P 1'
#
loop_
_entity.id
_entity.type
_entity.pdbx_description
1 polymer ?
#
loop_
_entity_poly.entity_id
_entity_poly.type
_entity_poly.pdbx_seq_one_letter_code
_entity_poly.pdbx_strand_id
1 'polypeptide(L)'
;MTTERGGPRPRRPLPAAALALALVTGLAALVVPPTSGGYLARVTNSTNTSGTAPYFTCQGAMAADKASAIFAYRLAETSGSTVAADFSGKNNPGTYRGTMTSDTTSANRPCTPRDSGGSYALAGTSMYVTAGGSTARASTNTFTLEVWFKTTTPGAG
;
A
#
# COMPACT_ATOMS: atom_id res chain seq x y z
N MET A 1 -61.48 -2.19 -54.74
CA MET A 1 -60.05 -2.49 -54.51
C MET A 1 -59.50 -1.34 -53.69
N THR A 2 -59.50 -1.47 -52.37
CA THR A 2 -59.12 -0.45 -51.39
C THR A 2 -57.63 -0.55 -51.10
N THR A 3 -56.88 0.51 -51.38
CA THR A 3 -55.44 0.58 -51.20
C THR A 3 -55.14 1.18 -49.82
N GLU A 4 -54.71 0.37 -48.84
CA GLU A 4 -54.11 0.89 -47.60
C GLU A 4 -52.69 1.42 -47.87
N ARG A 5 -52.46 2.71 -47.63
CA ARG A 5 -51.13 3.32 -47.63
C ARG A 5 -50.54 3.21 -46.23
N GLY A 6 -49.47 2.43 -46.07
CA GLY A 6 -48.65 2.41 -44.86
C GLY A 6 -48.01 3.77 -44.61
N GLY A 7 -48.31 4.36 -43.45
CA GLY A 7 -47.72 5.63 -43.01
C GLY A 7 -46.25 5.49 -42.59
N PRO A 8 -45.40 6.51 -42.80
CA PRO A 8 -43.98 6.45 -42.44
C PRO A 8 -43.77 6.44 -40.92
N ARG A 9 -42.97 5.50 -40.41
CA ARG A 9 -42.50 5.53 -39.01
C ARG A 9 -41.51 6.69 -38.81
N PRO A 10 -41.72 7.58 -37.83
CA PRO A 10 -40.82 8.71 -37.58
C PRO A 10 -39.48 8.20 -37.02
N ARG A 11 -38.39 8.44 -37.76
CA ARG A 11 -37.02 8.25 -37.28
C ARG A 11 -36.69 9.40 -36.33
N ARG A 12 -36.61 9.13 -35.03
CA ARG A 12 -36.14 10.11 -34.03
C ARG A 12 -34.64 10.36 -34.25
N PRO A 13 -34.20 11.59 -34.57
CA PRO A 13 -32.78 11.90 -34.63
C PRO A 13 -32.18 11.83 -33.22
N LEU A 14 -31.02 11.18 -33.10
CA LEU A 14 -30.21 11.26 -31.88
C LEU A 14 -29.91 12.74 -31.60
N PRO A 15 -30.15 13.24 -30.38
CA PRO A 15 -29.95 14.64 -30.06
C PRO A 15 -28.46 14.96 -30.19
N ALA A 16 -28.13 15.99 -30.98
CA ALA A 16 -26.76 16.44 -31.23
C ALA A 16 -25.93 16.66 -29.96
N ALA A 17 -26.58 16.92 -28.83
CA ALA A 17 -25.99 17.00 -27.50
C ALA A 17 -25.26 15.70 -27.06
N ALA A 18 -25.80 14.53 -27.40
CA ALA A 18 -25.17 13.25 -27.07
C ALA A 18 -23.88 13.02 -27.87
N LEU A 19 -23.86 13.46 -29.13
CA LEU A 19 -22.67 13.37 -29.99
C LEU A 19 -21.58 14.34 -29.52
N ALA A 20 -21.97 15.57 -29.16
CA ALA A 20 -21.04 16.59 -28.65
C ALA A 20 -20.40 16.14 -27.33
N LEU A 21 -21.19 15.56 -26.41
CA LEU A 21 -20.68 15.07 -25.12
C LEU A 21 -19.71 13.89 -25.28
N ALA A 22 -20.00 12.96 -26.21
CA ALA A 22 -19.10 11.85 -26.53
C ALA A 22 -17.77 12.35 -27.16
N LEU A 23 -17.83 13.40 -27.98
CA LEU A 23 -16.63 13.99 -28.57
C LEU A 23 -15.74 14.64 -27.52
N VAL A 24 -16.33 15.45 -26.62
CA VAL A 24 -15.60 16.16 -25.56
C VAL A 24 -14.95 15.19 -24.59
N THR A 25 -15.64 14.10 -24.22
CA THR A 25 -15.10 13.06 -23.34
C THR A 25 -13.98 12.24 -24.00
N GLY A 26 -14.12 11.90 -25.30
CA GLY A 26 -13.08 11.22 -26.06
C GLY A 26 -11.81 12.07 -26.25
N LEU A 27 -11.97 13.38 -26.49
CA LEU A 27 -10.85 14.31 -26.59
C LEU A 27 -10.13 14.54 -25.24
N ALA A 28 -10.86 14.56 -24.13
CA ALA A 28 -10.24 14.69 -22.80
C ALA A 28 -9.33 13.49 -22.45
N ALA A 29 -9.66 12.28 -22.94
CA ALA A 29 -8.83 11.09 -22.73
C ALA A 29 -7.48 11.12 -23.49
N LEU A 30 -7.35 11.94 -24.54
CA LEU A 30 -6.11 12.10 -25.32
C LEU A 30 -5.11 13.08 -24.66
N VAL A 31 -5.54 13.88 -23.68
CA VAL A 31 -4.71 14.91 -23.03
C VAL A 31 -4.02 14.39 -21.76
N VAL A 32 -4.33 13.16 -21.32
CA VAL A 32 -3.62 12.51 -20.22
C VAL A 32 -2.50 11.64 -20.80
N PRO A 33 -1.24 12.12 -20.87
CA PRO A 33 -0.14 11.27 -21.31
C PRO A 33 -0.05 10.05 -20.39
N PRO A 34 -0.11 8.81 -20.91
CA PRO A 34 0.17 7.65 -20.10
C PRO A 34 1.64 7.71 -19.69
N THR A 35 1.90 7.97 -18.40
CA THR A 35 3.25 7.84 -17.85
C THR A 35 3.61 6.37 -17.85
N SER A 36 4.34 5.94 -18.88
CA SER A 36 4.94 4.61 -18.94
C SER A 36 6.45 4.75 -18.77
N GLY A 37 7.02 3.98 -17.85
CA GLY A 37 8.45 3.89 -17.63
C GLY A 37 8.85 2.41 -17.70
N GLY A 38 9.82 2.09 -18.55
CA GLY A 38 10.40 0.77 -18.66
C GLY A 38 11.86 0.80 -18.18
N TYR A 39 12.26 -0.20 -17.40
CA TYR A 39 13.65 -0.38 -16.98
C TYR A 39 14.22 -1.60 -17.72
N LEU A 40 15.29 -1.41 -18.49
CA LEU A 40 16.06 -2.49 -19.10
C LEU A 40 17.34 -2.66 -18.28
N ALA A 41 17.46 -3.78 -17.56
CA ALA A 41 18.71 -4.23 -16.98
C ALA A 41 19.21 -5.49 -17.68
N ARG A 42 20.53 -5.54 -17.90
CA ARG A 42 21.23 -6.72 -18.39
C ARG A 42 22.13 -7.23 -17.26
N VAL A 43 21.87 -8.42 -16.75
CA VAL A 43 22.76 -9.09 -15.79
C VAL A 43 23.83 -9.84 -16.58
N THR A 44 25.07 -9.38 -16.45
CA THR A 44 26.21 -9.87 -17.26
C THR A 44 26.86 -11.15 -16.72
N ASN A 45 26.35 -11.68 -15.61
CA ASN A 45 26.90 -12.82 -14.89
C ASN A 45 25.75 -13.83 -14.66
N SER A 46 25.91 -15.07 -15.14
CA SER A 46 24.93 -16.15 -15.06
C SER A 46 24.71 -16.73 -13.65
N THR A 47 25.49 -16.28 -12.68
CA THR A 47 25.39 -16.60 -11.25
C THR A 47 24.50 -15.61 -10.49
N ASN A 48 24.29 -14.40 -11.00
CA ASN A 48 23.44 -13.38 -10.38
C ASN A 48 22.05 -13.39 -11.01
N THR A 49 21.01 -13.37 -10.19
CA THR A 49 19.61 -13.21 -10.60
C THR A 49 19.15 -11.77 -10.38
N SER A 50 18.56 -11.13 -11.40
CA SER A 50 17.79 -9.89 -11.22
C SER A 50 16.30 -10.20 -11.24
N GLY A 51 15.54 -9.54 -10.37
CA GLY A 51 14.09 -9.54 -10.38
C GLY A 51 13.55 -8.17 -10.00
N THR A 52 12.28 -7.92 -10.31
CA THR A 52 11.56 -6.79 -9.73
C THR A 52 11.21 -7.11 -8.28
N ALA A 53 11.10 -6.09 -7.42
CA ALA A 53 10.56 -6.28 -6.08
C ALA A 53 9.21 -7.00 -6.18
N PRO A 54 9.04 -8.20 -5.58
CA PRO A 54 7.82 -8.98 -5.72
C PRO A 54 6.63 -8.32 -5.01
N TYR A 55 6.90 -7.41 -4.09
CA TYR A 55 5.90 -6.71 -3.30
C TYR A 55 6.03 -5.21 -3.47
N PHE A 56 4.91 -4.58 -3.81
CA PHE A 56 4.80 -3.14 -4.01
C PHE A 56 4.02 -2.45 -2.89
N THR A 57 3.60 -3.22 -1.89
CA THR A 57 2.91 -2.81 -0.67
C THR A 57 3.69 -3.34 0.53
N CYS A 58 3.73 -2.58 1.60
CA CYS A 58 4.41 -3.00 2.82
C CYS A 58 3.69 -4.16 3.48
N GLN A 59 2.35 -4.18 3.45
CA GLN A 59 1.59 -5.33 3.93
C GLN A 59 1.88 -6.59 3.11
N GLY A 60 2.12 -6.45 1.80
CA GLY A 60 2.51 -7.57 0.93
C GLY A 60 3.87 -8.15 1.30
N ALA A 61 4.88 -7.30 1.50
CA ALA A 61 6.21 -7.71 1.95
C ALA A 61 6.15 -8.38 3.33
N MET A 62 5.53 -7.71 4.31
CA MET A 62 5.33 -8.25 5.65
C MET A 62 4.61 -9.59 5.66
N ALA A 63 3.59 -9.78 4.80
CA ALA A 63 2.84 -11.03 4.74
C ALA A 63 3.68 -12.20 4.20
N ALA A 64 4.64 -11.92 3.32
CA ALA A 64 5.56 -12.91 2.77
C ALA A 64 6.60 -13.37 3.80
N ASP A 65 7.12 -12.43 4.60
CA ASP A 65 8.24 -12.70 5.51
C ASP A 65 7.81 -13.11 6.92
N LYS A 66 6.53 -12.92 7.30
CA LYS A 66 6.04 -13.21 8.65
C LYS A 66 6.28 -14.66 9.11
N ALA A 67 6.31 -15.61 8.18
CA ALA A 67 6.43 -17.03 8.50
C ALA A 67 7.81 -17.35 9.11
N SER A 68 8.87 -16.69 8.66
CA SER A 68 10.23 -16.84 9.18
C SER A 68 10.56 -15.84 10.30
N ALA A 69 9.82 -14.73 10.41
CA ALA A 69 10.07 -13.69 11.41
C ALA A 69 9.86 -14.18 12.86
N ILE A 70 10.75 -13.81 13.80
CA ILE A 70 10.59 -14.13 15.24
C ILE A 70 9.36 -13.43 15.83
N PHE A 71 9.08 -12.22 15.36
CA PHE A 71 7.89 -11.43 15.65
C PHE A 71 7.58 -10.58 14.41
N ALA A 72 6.32 -10.20 14.24
CA ALA A 72 5.94 -9.22 13.23
C ALA A 72 4.82 -8.33 13.79
N TYR A 73 4.99 -7.00 13.73
CA TYR A 73 4.04 -6.03 14.27
C TYR A 73 3.54 -5.11 13.17
N ARG A 74 2.21 -5.00 13.01
CA ARG A 74 1.61 -4.07 12.05
C ARG A 74 1.62 -2.62 12.55
N LEU A 75 1.70 -2.45 13.88
CA LEU A 75 1.68 -1.15 14.55
C LEU A 75 0.43 -0.31 14.19
N ALA A 76 -0.72 -0.99 14.09
CA ALA A 76 -1.98 -0.43 13.61
C ALA A 76 -3.13 -0.64 14.61
N GLU A 77 -2.79 -0.92 15.87
CA GLU A 77 -3.74 -1.05 16.96
C GLU A 77 -4.48 0.27 17.24
N THR A 78 -5.59 0.22 17.96
CA THR A 78 -6.29 1.43 18.39
C THR A 78 -5.43 2.26 19.34
N SER A 79 -5.54 3.59 19.25
CA SER A 79 -4.86 4.52 20.16
C SER A 79 -5.12 4.14 21.62
N GLY A 80 -4.07 4.19 22.45
CA GLY A 80 -4.10 3.76 23.84
C GLY A 80 -3.80 2.27 24.07
N SER A 81 -3.60 1.47 23.01
CA SER A 81 -3.12 0.10 23.17
C SER A 81 -1.78 0.06 23.90
N THR A 82 -1.64 -0.89 24.83
CA THR A 82 -0.37 -1.18 25.52
C THR A 82 0.40 -2.32 24.88
N VAL A 83 -0.23 -3.08 23.99
CA VAL A 83 0.31 -4.29 23.36
C VAL A 83 0.40 -4.10 21.85
N ALA A 84 1.57 -4.41 21.30
CA ALA A 84 1.76 -4.58 19.86
C ALA A 84 1.51 -6.05 19.51
N ALA A 85 0.45 -6.33 18.76
CA ALA A 85 0.05 -7.69 18.46
C ALA A 85 1.01 -8.35 17.48
N ASP A 86 1.53 -9.52 17.84
CA ASP A 86 2.34 -10.34 16.95
C ASP A 86 1.47 -11.08 15.94
N PHE A 87 1.57 -10.73 14.66
CA PHE A 87 0.83 -11.41 13.59
C PHE A 87 1.67 -12.48 12.87
N SER A 88 2.90 -12.73 13.30
CA SER A 88 3.75 -13.81 12.76
C SER A 88 3.22 -15.21 13.06
N GLY A 89 2.30 -15.32 14.03
CA GLY A 89 1.79 -16.60 14.55
C GLY A 89 2.66 -17.21 15.65
N LYS A 90 3.74 -16.54 16.07
CA LYS A 90 4.66 -17.03 17.13
C LYS A 90 4.31 -16.53 18.53
N ASN A 91 3.25 -15.72 18.64
CA ASN A 91 2.73 -15.21 19.90
C ASN A 91 3.79 -14.52 20.76
N ASN A 92 4.63 -13.69 20.13
CA ASN A 92 5.66 -12.86 20.74
C ASN A 92 5.21 -11.38 20.76
N PRO A 93 4.16 -11.00 21.51
CA PRO A 93 3.65 -9.64 21.50
C PRO A 93 4.72 -8.65 21.98
N GLY A 94 4.72 -7.47 21.38
CA GLY A 94 5.52 -6.34 21.83
C GLY A 94 4.78 -5.53 22.88
N THR A 95 5.48 -4.64 23.55
CA THR A 95 4.86 -3.68 24.48
C THR A 95 5.17 -2.25 24.06
N TYR A 96 4.12 -1.45 23.92
CA TYR A 96 4.24 -0.02 23.70
C TYR A 96 4.81 0.67 24.96
N ARG A 97 5.72 1.61 24.75
CA ARG A 97 6.27 2.51 25.77
C ARG A 97 5.88 3.92 25.37
N GLY A 98 5.26 4.64 26.31
CA GLY A 98 4.46 5.82 25.99
C GLY A 98 3.09 5.44 25.43
N THR A 99 2.37 6.43 24.89
CA THR A 99 1.04 6.23 24.32
C THR A 99 1.15 5.74 22.88
N MET A 100 0.52 4.61 22.55
CA MET A 100 0.28 4.22 21.17
C MET A 100 -0.74 5.20 20.57
N THR A 101 -0.37 5.90 19.50
CA THR A 101 -1.27 6.78 18.76
C THR A 101 -1.41 6.25 17.34
N SER A 102 -2.61 5.80 16.98
CA SER A 102 -2.90 5.30 15.65
C SER A 102 -3.04 6.46 14.68
N ASP A 103 -2.32 6.39 13.57
CA ASP A 103 -2.43 7.32 12.45
C ASP A 103 -2.94 6.60 11.19
N THR A 104 -4.17 6.92 10.79
CA THR A 104 -4.86 6.33 9.63
C THR A 104 -5.09 7.32 8.49
N THR A 105 -4.77 8.61 8.67
CA THR A 105 -5.14 9.67 7.73
C THR A 105 -3.98 10.55 7.29
N SER A 106 -2.86 10.56 8.01
CA SER A 106 -1.73 11.42 7.69
C SER A 106 -1.02 11.02 6.41
N ALA A 107 -0.59 12.02 5.65
CA ALA A 107 0.37 11.84 4.56
C ALA A 107 1.75 11.37 5.05
N ASN A 108 2.04 11.49 6.36
CA ASN A 108 3.28 11.06 6.98
C ASN A 108 3.28 9.60 7.43
N ARG A 109 2.21 8.85 7.19
CA ARG A 109 2.21 7.40 7.42
C ARG A 109 3.13 6.68 6.41
N PRO A 110 3.99 5.74 6.85
CA PRO A 110 4.76 4.89 5.94
C PRO A 110 3.84 4.15 4.95
N CYS A 111 4.35 3.84 3.76
CA CYS A 111 3.65 3.02 2.76
C CYS A 111 2.40 3.65 2.12
N THR A 112 2.03 4.87 2.51
CA THR A 112 0.99 5.67 1.83
C THR A 112 1.51 6.14 0.47
N PRO A 113 0.71 6.11 -0.62
CA PRO A 113 -0.72 5.76 -0.69
C PRO A 113 -1.01 4.28 -1.00
N ARG A 114 0.01 3.42 -1.05
CA ARG A 114 -0.14 2.04 -1.55
C ARG A 114 -0.80 1.10 -0.54
N ASP A 115 -0.61 1.37 0.74
CA ASP A 115 -1.20 0.61 1.83
C ASP A 115 -2.28 1.41 2.57
N SER A 116 -3.43 0.77 2.79
CA SER A 116 -4.46 1.22 3.72
C SER A 116 -4.18 0.72 5.13
N GLY A 117 -4.66 1.43 6.15
CA GLY A 117 -4.54 1.03 7.55
C GLY A 117 -3.90 2.10 8.42
N GLY A 118 -3.53 1.69 9.64
CA GLY A 118 -2.88 2.55 10.62
C GLY A 118 -1.37 2.36 10.67
N SER A 119 -0.69 3.34 11.27
CA SER A 119 0.68 3.21 11.76
C SER A 119 0.81 3.84 13.14
N TYR A 120 1.86 3.50 13.88
CA TYR A 120 2.17 4.15 15.13
C TYR A 120 2.84 5.51 14.88
N ALA A 121 2.16 6.61 15.25
CA ALA A 121 2.74 7.94 15.24
C ALA A 121 3.66 8.15 16.46
N LEU A 122 4.94 8.38 16.19
CA LEU A 122 5.95 8.69 17.19
C LEU A 122 6.12 10.20 17.30
N ALA A 123 5.84 10.78 18.48
CA ALA A 123 6.01 12.21 18.75
C ALA A 123 7.42 12.59 19.22
N GLY A 124 8.35 11.63 19.28
CA GLY A 124 9.74 11.82 19.70
C GLY A 124 9.96 11.71 21.22
N THR A 125 11.19 11.37 21.61
CA THR A 125 11.76 11.21 22.96
C THR A 125 11.49 9.92 23.75
N SER A 126 10.25 9.53 24.04
CA SER A 126 9.97 8.42 24.99
C SER A 126 9.07 7.32 24.45
N MET A 127 8.83 7.33 23.15
CA MET A 127 7.89 6.45 22.47
C MET A 127 8.63 5.37 21.68
N TYR A 128 8.39 4.11 22.01
CA TYR A 128 8.98 2.98 21.29
C TYR A 128 8.18 1.70 21.56
N VAL A 129 8.47 0.65 20.79
CA VAL A 129 7.96 -0.70 21.04
C VAL A 129 9.10 -1.57 21.52
N THR A 130 8.91 -2.22 22.65
CA THR A 130 9.78 -3.32 23.07
C THR A 130 9.33 -4.59 22.35
N ALA A 131 10.24 -5.23 21.62
CA ALA A 131 9.94 -6.47 20.93
C ALA A 131 9.92 -7.67 21.90
N GLY A 132 8.93 -8.53 21.74
CA GLY A 132 8.85 -9.85 22.37
C GLY A 132 9.89 -10.84 21.81
N GLY A 133 9.76 -12.11 22.19
CA GLY A 133 10.62 -13.19 21.68
C GLY A 133 12.09 -13.07 22.09
N SER A 134 12.39 -12.48 23.26
CA SER A 134 13.76 -12.24 23.74
C SER A 134 14.62 -13.51 23.73
N THR A 135 14.07 -14.66 24.13
CA THR A 135 14.77 -15.95 24.09
C THR A 135 15.16 -16.36 22.67
N ALA A 136 14.24 -16.25 21.70
CA ALA A 136 14.51 -16.61 20.30
C ALA A 136 15.53 -15.68 19.65
N ARG A 137 15.52 -14.38 20.00
CA ARG A 137 16.55 -13.44 19.56
C ARG A 137 17.90 -13.72 20.20
N ALA A 138 17.92 -14.09 21.48
CA ALA A 138 19.16 -14.39 22.20
C ALA A 138 19.82 -15.70 21.71
N SER A 139 19.03 -16.68 21.28
CA SER A 139 19.55 -17.93 20.70
C SER A 139 19.99 -17.78 19.25
N THR A 140 19.46 -16.78 18.53
CA THR A 140 19.71 -16.56 17.10
C THR A 140 20.63 -15.35 16.93
N ASN A 141 21.95 -15.60 16.94
CA ASN A 141 22.96 -14.53 16.79
C ASN A 141 23.06 -13.94 15.38
N THR A 142 22.16 -14.30 14.47
CA THR A 142 22.09 -13.78 13.11
C THR A 142 20.64 -13.58 12.71
N PHE A 143 20.22 -12.33 12.65
CA PHE A 143 18.86 -11.96 12.28
C PHE A 143 18.89 -10.69 11.44
N THR A 144 17.81 -10.46 10.71
CA THR A 144 17.54 -9.19 10.04
C THR A 144 16.40 -8.48 10.77
N LEU A 145 16.37 -7.16 10.64
CA LEU A 145 15.25 -6.33 11.05
C LEU A 145 14.79 -5.52 9.85
N GLU A 146 13.50 -5.56 9.57
CA GLU A 146 12.87 -4.74 8.55
C GLU A 146 11.82 -3.85 9.20
N VAL A 147 11.81 -2.58 8.79
CA VAL A 147 10.86 -1.58 9.28
C VAL A 147 10.54 -0.57 8.18
N TRP A 148 9.26 -0.24 8.06
CA TRP A 148 8.81 0.86 7.22
C TRP A 148 8.51 2.06 8.10
N PHE A 149 9.21 3.17 7.83
CA PHE A 149 9.07 4.40 8.59
C PHE A 149 9.04 5.60 7.64
N LYS A 150 8.53 6.71 8.16
CA LYS A 150 8.60 8.01 7.50
C LYS A 150 8.89 9.05 8.58
N THR A 151 9.94 9.83 8.37
CA THR A 151 10.35 10.89 9.30
C THR A 151 9.74 12.23 8.88
N THR A 152 9.41 13.05 9.87
CA THR A 152 9.01 14.45 9.65
C THR A 152 10.20 15.41 9.76
N THR A 153 11.33 14.93 10.28
CA THR A 153 12.59 15.69 10.39
C THR A 153 13.61 15.13 9.40
N PRO A 154 14.16 15.97 8.49
CA PRO A 154 15.26 15.57 7.63
C PRO A 154 16.53 15.23 8.44
N GLY A 155 17.24 14.16 8.09
CA GLY A 155 18.60 13.88 8.59
C GLY A 155 18.73 13.04 9.87
N ALA A 156 17.65 12.46 10.39
CA ALA A 156 17.73 11.49 11.49
C ALA A 156 17.63 10.06 10.94
N GLY A 157 18.79 9.46 10.67
CA GLY A 157 18.98 8.06 10.28
C GLY A 157 20.36 7.60 10.68
#